data_AF-A0A1Y3WEZ8-F1
#
_entry.id   AF-A0A1Y3WEZ8-F1
#
_cell.length_a   1.000
_cell.length_b   1.000
_cell.length_c   1.000
_cell.angle_alpha   90.00
_cell.angle_beta   90.00
_cell.angle_gamma   90.00
#
_symmetry.space_group_name_H-M   'P 1'
#
loop_
_entity.id
_entity.type
_entity.pdbx_description
1 polymer ?
#
loop_
_entity_poly.entity_id
_entity_poly.type
_entity_poly.pdbx_seq_one_letter_code
_entity_poly.pdbx_strand_id
1 'polypeptide(L)'
;MSAALVLTACSSTSSSTASSTASSAASAASGAASASTQAIQSLEDLAGKTVGVQLGTTGDLLMSEEVGEGEDKLGIAGVEQYNKAADAVQALLTNKIDAVCIDDQVAKNFVAANPDELTTLDTAFAEESYAIAVSKDNADLTEQLNGAIAELKEDGTLDAILDKYIAKVEGAEGYVSPEGTEYPNGTLVMATNATFDPYEYIENGEIVGIDAEFAKALCDKLGYDLHIEDMEFDSIIAAVNSGKADFGMAGMTVTPERQEQIDFTDTYCTAAQSIIVLK
;
A
#
# COMPACT_ATOMS: atom_id res chain seq x y z
N MET A 1 15.69 -41.94 -6.34
CA MET A 1 14.55 -42.53 -5.61
C MET A 1 13.70 -41.35 -5.17
N SER A 2 12.86 -40.74 -6.02
CA SER A 2 11.68 -41.20 -6.76
C SER A 2 10.49 -41.61 -5.89
N ALA A 3 9.35 -41.00 -6.25
CA ALA A 3 7.95 -41.29 -5.94
C ALA A 3 7.44 -40.86 -4.55
N ALA A 4 6.56 -39.86 -4.42
CA ALA A 4 5.19 -39.72 -4.96
C ALA A 4 4.18 -40.64 -4.26
N LEU A 5 3.14 -40.05 -3.68
CA LEU A 5 1.87 -40.73 -3.44
C LEU A 5 0.72 -39.75 -3.72
N VAL A 6 0.07 -39.98 -4.86
CA VAL A 6 -1.21 -39.40 -5.29
C VAL A 6 -2.28 -40.49 -5.15
N LEU A 7 -3.55 -40.05 -5.19
CA LEU A 7 -4.83 -40.76 -5.35
C LEU A 7 -5.57 -41.02 -4.02
N THR A 8 -6.85 -40.67 -3.88
CA THR A 8 -7.93 -41.07 -4.80
C THR A 8 -9.17 -40.19 -4.65
N ALA A 9 -9.72 -39.74 -5.79
CA ALA A 9 -11.08 -39.23 -5.92
C ALA A 9 -12.06 -40.39 -6.21
N CYS A 10 -13.25 -40.35 -5.61
CA CYS A 10 -14.33 -41.29 -5.89
C CYS A 10 -15.11 -40.88 -7.15
N SER A 11 -15.21 -41.80 -8.10
CA SER A 11 -16.11 -41.73 -9.24
C SER A 11 -17.39 -42.52 -8.98
N SER A 12 -18.50 -42.08 -9.56
CA SER A 12 -19.64 -42.95 -9.86
C SER A 12 -20.10 -42.69 -11.30
N THR A 13 -20.26 -43.79 -12.01
CA THR A 13 -20.55 -43.93 -13.44
C THR A 13 -22.06 -44.03 -13.67
N SER A 14 -22.54 -43.50 -14.80
CA SER A 14 -23.44 -44.28 -15.68
C SER A 14 -23.48 -43.69 -17.09
N SER A 15 -23.25 -44.57 -18.05
CA SER A 15 -23.26 -44.39 -19.50
C SER A 15 -24.65 -44.48 -20.11
N SER A 16 -24.89 -43.78 -21.22
CA SER A 16 -25.65 -44.34 -22.35
C SER A 16 -25.29 -43.65 -23.67
N THR A 17 -25.22 -44.46 -24.73
CA THR A 17 -24.74 -44.15 -26.08
C THR A 17 -25.89 -43.91 -27.07
N ALA A 18 -25.62 -43.06 -28.06
CA ALA A 18 -25.78 -43.30 -29.51
C ALA A 18 -26.71 -42.36 -30.31
N SER A 19 -26.06 -41.68 -31.27
CA SER A 19 -26.36 -41.64 -32.72
C SER A 19 -27.37 -40.62 -33.32
N SER A 20 -26.76 -39.65 -34.01
CA SER A 20 -27.00 -39.13 -35.38
C SER A 20 -28.38 -38.64 -35.85
N THR A 21 -28.41 -37.41 -36.37
CA THR A 21 -28.69 -37.08 -37.78
C THR A 21 -28.54 -35.57 -38.02
N ALA A 22 -28.04 -35.20 -39.20
CA ALA A 22 -27.80 -33.83 -39.64
C ALA A 22 -29.07 -33.15 -40.16
N SER A 23 -29.18 -31.81 -40.03
CA SER A 23 -29.50 -30.90 -41.15
C SER A 23 -29.57 -29.41 -40.73
N SER A 24 -28.92 -28.59 -41.55
CA SER A 24 -29.30 -27.23 -42.02
C SER A 24 -29.45 -26.02 -41.06
N ALA A 25 -28.55 -25.06 -41.33
CA ALA A 25 -28.82 -23.66 -41.68
C ALA A 25 -29.27 -22.65 -40.60
N ALA A 26 -28.35 -21.72 -40.37
CA ALA A 26 -28.52 -20.26 -40.23
C ALA A 26 -29.42 -19.70 -39.12
N SER A 27 -28.77 -19.09 -38.13
CA SER A 27 -29.07 -17.71 -37.71
C SER A 27 -27.86 -17.15 -36.95
N ALA A 28 -27.12 -16.26 -37.59
CA ALA A 28 -26.17 -15.40 -36.91
C ALA A 28 -26.97 -14.36 -36.11
N ALA A 29 -27.21 -14.64 -34.83
CA ALA A 29 -27.53 -13.62 -33.86
C ALA A 29 -26.23 -13.26 -33.15
N SER A 30 -25.72 -12.06 -33.43
CA SER A 30 -24.76 -11.36 -32.59
C SER A 30 -25.39 -11.15 -31.22
N GLY A 31 -25.22 -12.14 -30.34
CA GLY A 31 -25.36 -11.95 -28.92
C GLY A 31 -24.04 -11.37 -28.44
N ALA A 32 -24.02 -10.07 -28.15
CA ALA A 32 -23.02 -9.53 -27.24
C ALA A 32 -23.10 -10.40 -25.99
N ALA A 33 -22.06 -11.20 -25.76
CA ALA A 33 -21.91 -11.89 -24.50
C ALA A 33 -21.85 -10.79 -23.44
N SER A 34 -22.91 -10.71 -22.64
CA SER A 34 -22.84 -10.03 -21.35
C SER A 34 -21.64 -10.65 -20.67
N ALA A 35 -20.53 -9.91 -20.58
CA ALA A 35 -19.39 -10.34 -19.79
C ALA A 35 -19.94 -10.60 -18.40
N SER A 36 -20.00 -11.87 -18.00
CA SER A 36 -20.22 -12.22 -16.62
C SER A 36 -19.05 -11.58 -15.88
N THR A 37 -19.31 -10.58 -15.05
CA THR A 37 -18.32 -10.04 -14.12
C THR A 37 -17.96 -11.18 -13.18
N GLN A 38 -16.95 -11.96 -13.55
CA GLN A 38 -16.41 -13.01 -12.70
C GLN A 38 -15.94 -12.30 -11.42
N ALA A 39 -16.45 -12.75 -10.28
CA ALA A 39 -16.01 -12.26 -8.98
C ALA A 39 -14.52 -12.55 -8.85
N ILE A 40 -13.75 -11.55 -8.44
CA ILE A 40 -12.30 -11.66 -8.23
C ILE A 40 -12.09 -12.19 -6.82
N GLN A 41 -11.55 -13.40 -6.69
CA GLN A 41 -11.35 -14.07 -5.39
C GLN A 41 -9.89 -14.40 -5.11
N SER A 42 -9.03 -14.35 -6.12
CA SER A 42 -7.58 -14.54 -5.98
C SER A 42 -6.80 -13.64 -6.94
N LEU A 43 -5.46 -13.63 -6.81
CA LEU A 43 -4.60 -12.82 -7.67
C LEU A 43 -4.68 -13.25 -9.14
N GLU A 44 -4.90 -14.53 -9.42
CA GLU A 44 -5.03 -15.06 -10.78
C GLU A 44 -6.29 -14.54 -11.50
N ASP A 45 -7.34 -14.19 -10.75
CA ASP A 45 -8.56 -13.60 -11.32
C ASP A 45 -8.36 -12.14 -11.80
N LEU A 46 -7.20 -11.54 -11.53
CA LEU A 46 -6.81 -10.23 -12.05
C LEU A 46 -6.38 -10.28 -13.53
N ALA A 47 -6.20 -11.46 -14.12
CA ALA A 47 -5.89 -11.59 -15.54
C ALA A 47 -6.94 -10.88 -16.41
N GLY A 48 -6.49 -9.94 -17.25
CA GLY A 48 -7.35 -9.12 -18.10
C GLY A 48 -8.15 -8.04 -17.37
N LYS A 49 -7.86 -7.76 -16.09
CA LYS A 49 -8.52 -6.73 -15.27
C LYS A 49 -7.74 -5.42 -15.26
N THR A 50 -8.42 -4.32 -14.96
CA THR A 50 -7.78 -3.01 -14.76
C THR A 50 -7.61 -2.74 -13.27
N VAL A 51 -6.37 -2.45 -12.84
CA VAL A 51 -6.05 -2.20 -11.43
C VAL A 51 -5.75 -0.72 -11.20
N GLY A 52 -6.41 -0.11 -10.22
CA GLY A 52 -6.11 1.24 -9.75
C GLY A 52 -4.98 1.25 -8.74
N VAL A 53 -4.13 2.27 -8.80
CA VAL A 53 -3.00 2.46 -7.88
C VAL A 53 -2.84 3.95 -7.55
N GLN A 54 -2.18 4.25 -6.44
CA GLN A 54 -1.72 5.62 -6.18
C GLN A 54 -0.37 5.87 -6.88
N LEU A 55 -0.28 6.95 -7.64
CA LEU A 55 0.88 7.30 -8.46
C LEU A 55 2.16 7.38 -7.63
N GLY A 56 3.22 6.73 -8.11
CA GLY A 56 4.56 6.75 -7.51
C GLY A 56 4.74 5.81 -6.31
N THR A 57 3.68 5.17 -5.83
CA THR A 57 3.76 4.16 -4.77
C THR A 57 4.34 2.85 -5.28
N THR A 58 4.72 1.95 -4.40
CA THR A 58 5.16 0.60 -4.75
C THR A 58 4.06 -0.25 -5.37
N GLY A 59 2.80 -0.08 -4.95
CA GLY A 59 1.66 -0.70 -5.62
C GLY A 59 1.60 -0.33 -7.11
N ASP A 60 1.90 0.93 -7.45
CA ASP A 60 2.02 1.39 -8.84
C ASP A 60 3.18 0.74 -9.59
N LEU A 61 4.38 0.76 -9.01
CA LEU A 61 5.57 0.15 -9.62
C LEU A 61 5.36 -1.34 -9.90
N LEU A 62 4.88 -2.08 -8.90
CA LEU A 62 4.71 -3.53 -9.00
C LEU A 62 3.55 -3.90 -9.94
N MET A 63 2.38 -3.27 -9.83
CA MET A 63 1.26 -3.56 -10.74
C MET A 63 1.59 -3.22 -12.19
N SER A 64 2.40 -2.18 -12.42
CA SER A 64 2.85 -1.83 -13.77
C SER A 64 3.70 -2.92 -14.42
N GLU A 65 4.47 -3.68 -13.62
CA GLU A 65 5.25 -4.83 -14.11
C GLU A 65 4.34 -6.02 -14.48
N GLU A 66 3.17 -6.13 -13.87
CA GLU A 66 2.20 -7.22 -14.08
C GLU A 66 1.34 -7.08 -15.35
N VAL A 67 1.44 -5.95 -16.07
CA VAL A 67 0.65 -5.68 -17.28
C VAL A 67 1.05 -6.57 -18.45
N GLY A 68 0.05 -7.16 -19.10
CA GLY A 68 0.19 -7.97 -20.32
C GLY A 68 0.67 -9.41 -20.07
N GLU A 69 0.75 -10.21 -21.13
CA GLU A 69 1.05 -11.64 -21.02
C GLU A 69 2.53 -11.91 -20.64
N GLY A 70 2.75 -12.88 -19.74
CA GLY A 70 4.06 -13.39 -19.34
C GLY A 70 3.92 -14.60 -18.42
N GLU A 71 4.89 -15.53 -18.42
CA GLU A 71 4.82 -16.74 -17.59
C GLU A 71 4.84 -16.42 -16.08
N ASP A 72 5.47 -15.30 -15.70
CA ASP A 72 5.59 -14.83 -14.31
C ASP A 72 4.68 -13.63 -14.01
N LYS A 73 3.78 -13.26 -14.92
CA LYS A 73 2.90 -12.09 -14.75
C LYS A 73 1.47 -12.50 -14.41
N LEU A 74 0.77 -11.66 -13.67
CA LEU A 74 -0.68 -11.78 -13.44
C LEU A 74 -1.49 -11.56 -14.73
N GLY A 75 -0.93 -10.88 -15.73
CA GLY A 75 -1.62 -10.68 -17.01
C GLY A 75 -2.72 -9.64 -16.95
N ILE A 76 -2.59 -8.62 -16.08
CA ILE A 76 -3.60 -7.57 -15.96
C ILE A 76 -3.70 -6.77 -17.27
N ALA A 77 -4.89 -6.26 -17.58
CA ALA A 77 -5.13 -5.48 -18.80
C ALA A 77 -4.47 -4.10 -18.77
N GLY A 78 -4.32 -3.51 -17.58
CA GLY A 78 -3.67 -2.22 -17.42
C GLY A 78 -3.74 -1.69 -15.98
N VAL A 79 -2.98 -0.62 -15.77
CA VAL A 79 -2.94 0.14 -14.51
C VAL A 79 -3.53 1.52 -14.75
N GLU A 80 -4.42 1.96 -13.86
CA GLU A 80 -4.87 3.35 -13.77
C GLU A 80 -4.26 4.02 -12.55
N GLN A 81 -3.43 5.04 -12.77
CA GLN A 81 -2.78 5.80 -11.72
C GLN A 81 -3.67 6.95 -11.24
N TYR A 82 -3.73 7.13 -9.93
CA TYR A 82 -4.47 8.20 -9.25
C TYR A 82 -3.54 8.96 -8.32
N ASN A 83 -3.74 10.27 -8.18
CA ASN A 83 -2.94 11.07 -7.24
C ASN A 83 -3.25 10.70 -5.78
N LYS A 84 -4.49 10.29 -5.49
CA LYS A 84 -4.96 9.91 -4.15
C LYS A 84 -5.53 8.51 -4.16
N ALA A 85 -5.20 7.73 -3.14
CA ALA A 85 -5.77 6.41 -2.90
C ALA A 85 -7.31 6.39 -2.93
N ALA A 86 -7.94 7.39 -2.30
CA ALA A 86 -9.39 7.51 -2.26
C ALA A 86 -10.04 7.64 -3.65
N ASP A 87 -9.36 8.29 -4.60
CA ASP A 87 -9.87 8.41 -5.97
C ASP A 87 -9.85 7.06 -6.71
N ALA A 88 -8.81 6.24 -6.48
CA ALA A 88 -8.75 4.87 -6.98
C ALA A 88 -9.88 4.01 -6.40
N VAL A 89 -10.11 4.09 -5.08
CA VAL A 89 -11.21 3.37 -4.42
C VAL A 89 -12.57 3.84 -4.93
N GLN A 90 -12.75 5.13 -5.17
CA GLN A 90 -14.00 5.66 -5.73
C GLN A 90 -14.22 5.18 -7.18
N ALA A 91 -13.15 5.04 -7.97
CA ALA A 91 -13.21 4.44 -9.30
C ALA A 91 -13.62 2.97 -9.24
N LEU A 92 -13.13 2.21 -8.25
CA LEU A 92 -13.54 0.83 -8.01
C LEU A 92 -15.03 0.74 -7.65
N LEU A 93 -15.49 1.55 -6.68
CA LEU A 93 -16.90 1.61 -6.27
C LEU A 93 -17.85 1.95 -7.43
N THR A 94 -17.38 2.77 -8.38
CA THR A 94 -18.15 3.15 -9.58
C THR A 94 -17.98 2.18 -10.75
N ASN A 95 -17.33 1.02 -10.53
CA ASN A 95 -17.07 0.00 -11.55
C ASN A 95 -16.27 0.53 -12.77
N LYS A 96 -15.45 1.57 -12.58
CA LYS A 96 -14.57 2.10 -13.62
C LYS A 96 -13.32 1.22 -13.77
N ILE A 97 -12.83 0.68 -12.67
CA ILE A 97 -11.72 -0.27 -12.58
C ILE A 97 -12.19 -1.52 -11.83
N ASP A 98 -11.42 -2.61 -11.93
CA ASP A 98 -11.81 -3.92 -11.40
C ASP A 98 -11.24 -4.20 -10.00
N ALA A 99 -10.08 -3.62 -9.67
CA ALA A 99 -9.42 -3.79 -8.38
C ALA A 99 -8.56 -2.56 -8.03
N VAL A 100 -8.13 -2.44 -6.77
CA VAL A 100 -7.14 -1.44 -6.33
C VAL A 100 -6.01 -2.16 -5.59
N CYS A 101 -4.75 -1.86 -5.94
CA CYS A 101 -3.58 -2.30 -5.18
C CYS A 101 -3.09 -1.16 -4.29
N ILE A 102 -2.99 -1.42 -2.98
CA ILE A 102 -2.61 -0.42 -1.98
C ILE A 102 -2.09 -1.10 -0.70
N ASP A 103 -1.36 -0.35 0.15
CA ASP A 103 -0.96 -0.80 1.49
C ASP A 103 -2.12 -1.47 2.24
N ASP A 104 -1.81 -2.55 2.94
CA ASP A 104 -2.76 -3.42 3.63
C ASP A 104 -3.54 -2.73 4.75
N GLN A 105 -2.91 -1.86 5.54
CA GLN A 105 -3.61 -1.12 6.60
C GLN A 105 -4.52 -0.05 6.03
N VAL A 106 -4.07 0.63 4.97
CA VAL A 106 -4.91 1.58 4.23
C VAL A 106 -6.08 0.85 3.55
N ALA A 107 -5.84 -0.33 2.97
CA ALA A 107 -6.88 -1.18 2.40
C ALA A 107 -7.92 -1.56 3.46
N LYS A 108 -7.49 -2.01 4.64
CA LYS A 108 -8.38 -2.33 5.76
C LYS A 108 -9.24 -1.15 6.18
N ASN A 109 -8.69 0.07 6.21
CA ASN A 109 -9.46 1.27 6.51
C ASN A 109 -10.53 1.56 5.44
N PHE A 110 -10.20 1.47 4.15
CA PHE A 110 -11.19 1.64 3.08
C PHE A 110 -12.28 0.56 3.11
N VAL A 111 -11.92 -0.70 3.39
CA VAL A 111 -12.89 -1.79 3.54
C VAL A 111 -13.78 -1.58 4.77
N ALA A 112 -13.21 -1.16 5.91
CA ALA A 112 -13.98 -0.87 7.12
C ALA A 112 -14.96 0.29 6.93
N ALA A 113 -14.62 1.27 6.08
CA ALA A 113 -15.51 2.37 5.72
C ALA A 113 -16.61 1.97 4.73
N ASN A 114 -16.41 0.90 3.93
CA ASN A 114 -17.36 0.42 2.92
C ASN A 114 -17.63 -1.09 3.07
N PRO A 115 -18.08 -1.56 4.26
CA PRO A 115 -18.07 -2.98 4.60
C PRO A 115 -19.07 -3.82 3.79
N ASP A 116 -20.08 -3.20 3.18
CA ASP A 116 -21.07 -3.89 2.34
C ASP A 116 -20.65 -3.99 0.87
N GLU A 117 -19.65 -3.20 0.44
CA GLU A 117 -19.26 -3.05 -0.97
C GLU A 117 -17.86 -3.56 -1.28
N LEU A 118 -16.90 -3.41 -0.35
CA LEU A 118 -15.50 -3.74 -0.57
C LEU A 118 -15.03 -4.93 0.27
N THR A 119 -14.07 -5.67 -0.26
CA THR A 119 -13.28 -6.68 0.46
C THR A 119 -11.83 -6.65 -0.02
N THR A 120 -10.91 -7.22 0.75
CA THR A 120 -9.56 -7.53 0.29
C THR A 120 -9.46 -8.99 -0.14
N LEU A 121 -8.49 -9.29 -1.00
CA LEU A 121 -8.04 -10.67 -1.22
C LEU A 121 -7.26 -11.16 0.02
N ASP A 122 -7.32 -12.45 0.32
CA ASP A 122 -6.67 -13.05 1.51
C ASP A 122 -5.14 -13.13 1.39
N THR A 123 -4.61 -13.04 0.17
CA THR A 123 -3.18 -13.14 -0.12
C THR A 123 -2.58 -11.75 -0.24
N ALA A 124 -1.59 -11.45 0.60
CA ALA A 124 -0.74 -10.27 0.42
C ALA A 124 -0.03 -10.34 -0.93
N PHE A 125 -0.03 -9.23 -1.65
CA PHE A 125 0.59 -9.14 -2.97
C PHE A 125 2.12 -8.99 -2.87
N ALA A 126 2.61 -8.17 -1.96
CA ALA A 126 4.04 -7.97 -1.71
C ALA A 126 4.29 -7.57 -0.25
N GLU A 127 5.44 -7.94 0.31
CA GLU A 127 5.91 -7.44 1.61
C GLU A 127 6.75 -6.18 1.44
N GLU A 128 6.71 -5.29 2.43
CA GLU A 128 7.32 -3.97 2.36
C GLU A 128 8.02 -3.60 3.66
N SER A 129 8.99 -2.70 3.56
CA SER A 129 9.66 -2.11 4.72
C SER A 129 9.78 -0.62 4.52
N TYR A 130 9.30 0.14 5.51
CA TYR A 130 9.22 1.59 5.48
C TYR A 130 10.43 2.21 6.16
N ALA A 131 10.99 3.22 5.51
CA ALA A 131 12.12 4.00 6.00
C ALA A 131 11.93 5.48 5.66
N ILE A 132 12.66 6.33 6.37
CA ILE A 132 12.64 7.77 6.17
C ILE A 132 13.57 8.11 5.00
N ALA A 133 13.05 8.87 4.04
CA ALA A 133 13.80 9.33 2.88
C ALA A 133 14.60 10.59 3.23
N VAL A 134 15.92 10.56 3.04
CA VAL A 134 16.84 11.66 3.39
C VAL A 134 17.72 11.99 2.19
N SER A 135 18.07 13.27 2.00
CA SER A 135 19.02 13.65 0.95
C SER A 135 20.35 12.92 1.14
N LYS A 136 20.89 12.38 0.05
CA LYS A 136 22.23 11.74 0.04
C LYS A 136 23.35 12.69 0.44
N ASP A 137 23.12 13.99 0.31
CA ASP A 137 24.07 15.02 0.74
C ASP A 137 23.97 15.34 2.25
N ASN A 138 23.06 14.68 2.98
CA ASN A 138 22.80 14.88 4.41
C ASN A 138 22.94 13.58 5.24
N ALA A 139 24.07 12.89 5.08
CA ALA A 139 24.36 11.66 5.82
C ALA A 139 24.34 11.84 7.35
N ASP A 140 24.69 13.04 7.85
CA ASP A 140 24.64 13.35 9.29
C ASP A 140 23.21 13.29 9.84
N LEU A 141 22.20 13.69 9.06
CA LEU A 141 20.79 13.55 9.45
C LEU A 141 20.35 12.09 9.41
N THR A 142 20.75 11.33 8.39
CA THR A 142 20.49 9.89 8.32
C THR A 142 21.03 9.17 9.56
N GLU A 143 22.27 9.45 9.97
CA GLU A 143 22.87 8.83 11.17
C GLU A 143 22.13 9.19 12.46
N GLN A 144 21.76 10.48 12.62
CA GLN A 144 20.97 10.93 13.77
C GLN A 144 19.60 10.26 13.84
N LEU A 145 18.89 10.18 12.71
CA LEU A 145 17.60 9.52 12.62
C LEU A 145 17.72 8.03 12.93
N ASN A 146 18.74 7.33 12.41
CA ASN A 146 18.97 5.91 12.71
C ASN A 146 19.18 5.67 14.21
N GLY A 147 20.00 6.50 14.86
CA GLY A 147 20.20 6.42 16.31
C GLY A 147 18.90 6.62 17.09
N ALA A 148 18.13 7.64 16.70
CA ALA A 148 16.83 7.93 17.32
C ALA A 148 15.80 6.83 17.09
N ILE A 149 15.71 6.27 15.87
CA ILE A 149 14.84 5.14 15.52
C ILE A 149 15.18 3.93 16.39
N ALA A 150 16.46 3.58 16.52
CA ALA A 150 16.89 2.43 17.31
C ALA A 150 16.45 2.56 18.78
N GLU A 151 16.69 3.72 19.39
CA GLU A 151 16.32 3.97 20.78
C GLU A 151 14.80 4.02 21.00
N LEU A 152 14.03 4.65 20.10
CA LEU A 152 12.56 4.75 20.21
C LEU A 152 11.85 3.42 19.91
N LYS A 153 12.51 2.50 19.20
CA LYS A 153 12.08 1.11 19.07
C LYS A 153 12.39 0.34 20.35
N GLU A 154 13.58 0.53 20.93
CA GLU A 154 13.99 -0.15 22.16
C GLU A 154 13.18 0.26 23.39
N ASP A 155 12.81 1.54 23.50
CA ASP A 155 12.04 2.06 24.64
C ASP A 155 10.52 1.84 24.54
N GLY A 156 10.05 1.30 23.42
CA GLY A 156 8.63 0.97 23.17
C GLY A 156 7.79 2.15 22.69
N THR A 157 8.39 3.30 22.38
CA THR A 157 7.65 4.45 21.84
C THR A 157 6.97 4.11 20.51
N LEU A 158 7.68 3.46 19.58
CA LEU A 158 7.06 3.05 18.31
C LEU A 158 5.91 2.06 18.54
N ASP A 159 6.09 1.10 19.44
CA ASP A 159 5.05 0.11 19.76
C ASP A 159 3.79 0.79 20.31
N ALA A 160 3.93 1.81 21.17
CA ALA A 160 2.80 2.57 21.69
C ALA A 160 2.02 3.31 20.58
N ILE A 161 2.73 3.84 19.58
CA ILE A 161 2.11 4.49 18.41
C ILE A 161 1.36 3.45 17.57
N LEU A 162 1.98 2.30 17.29
CA LEU A 162 1.35 1.22 16.52
C LEU A 162 0.14 0.62 17.27
N ASP A 163 0.20 0.53 18.59
CA ASP A 163 -0.91 0.06 19.42
C ASP A 163 -2.14 0.98 19.31
N LYS A 164 -1.93 2.29 19.21
CA LYS A 164 -2.98 3.29 18.99
C LYS A 164 -3.61 3.17 17.62
N TYR A 165 -2.80 3.15 16.56
CA TYR A 165 -3.32 3.29 15.18
C TYR A 165 -3.66 1.96 14.51
N ILE A 166 -2.84 0.92 14.71
CA ILE A 166 -3.01 -0.39 14.07
C ILE A 166 -3.81 -1.34 14.94
N ALA A 167 -3.33 -1.62 16.16
CA ALA A 167 -4.00 -2.56 17.04
C ALA A 167 -5.26 -1.98 17.70
N LYS A 168 -5.39 -0.63 17.69
CA LYS A 168 -6.50 0.13 18.28
C LYS A 168 -6.77 -0.30 19.73
N VAL A 169 -5.69 -0.47 20.50
CA VAL A 169 -5.73 -0.86 21.92
C VAL A 169 -6.44 0.22 22.72
N GLU A 170 -7.45 -0.16 23.50
CA GLU A 170 -8.19 0.78 24.34
C GLU A 170 -7.25 1.48 25.34
N GLY A 171 -7.20 2.81 25.26
CA GLY A 171 -6.35 3.64 26.12
C GLY A 171 -4.91 3.84 25.63
N ALA A 172 -4.55 3.33 24.45
CA ALA A 172 -3.28 3.69 23.82
C ALA A 172 -3.31 5.14 23.32
N GLU A 173 -2.55 6.01 23.98
CA GLU A 173 -2.46 7.44 23.64
C GLU A 173 -1.39 7.72 22.57
N GLY A 174 -0.52 6.74 22.31
CA GLY A 174 0.62 6.84 21.41
C GLY A 174 1.77 7.64 22.04
N TYR A 175 2.39 8.53 21.28
CA TYR A 175 3.43 9.44 21.73
C TYR A 175 2.87 10.83 22.03
N VAL A 176 3.27 11.36 23.19
CA VAL A 176 3.00 12.74 23.60
C VAL A 176 4.34 13.37 23.95
N SER A 177 4.62 14.53 23.35
CA SER A 177 5.81 15.31 23.68
C SER A 177 5.89 15.58 25.18
N PRO A 178 7.04 15.29 25.84
CA PRO A 178 7.24 15.62 27.24
C PRO A 178 6.99 17.11 27.53
N GLU A 179 6.46 17.41 28.71
CA GLU A 179 6.27 18.80 29.13
C GLU A 179 7.63 19.50 29.24
N GLY A 180 7.77 20.66 28.58
CA GLY A 180 8.99 21.46 28.60
C GLY A 180 10.06 21.02 27.60
N THR A 181 9.73 20.18 26.61
CA THR A 181 10.64 19.90 25.48
C THR A 181 11.07 21.20 24.82
N GLU A 182 12.38 21.34 24.61
CA GLU A 182 13.01 22.49 23.94
C GLU A 182 13.61 22.07 22.60
N TYR A 183 13.68 23.02 21.67
CA TYR A 183 14.13 22.79 20.29
C TYR A 183 15.40 23.58 19.95
N PRO A 184 16.54 23.30 20.61
CA PRO A 184 17.77 24.07 20.42
C PRO A 184 18.36 23.96 19.01
N ASN A 185 18.01 22.91 18.27
CA ASN A 185 18.56 22.64 16.94
C ASN A 185 17.70 23.24 15.81
N GLY A 186 16.57 23.89 16.15
CA GLY A 186 15.69 24.55 15.19
C GLY A 186 14.51 23.67 14.78
N THR A 187 14.16 23.69 13.50
CA THR A 187 13.00 22.99 12.95
C THR A 187 13.45 22.08 11.81
N LEU A 188 12.93 20.86 11.77
CA LEU A 188 13.01 20.00 10.58
C LEU A 188 11.65 20.00 9.86
N VAL A 189 11.71 20.05 8.54
CA VAL A 189 10.55 19.97 7.65
C VAL A 189 10.40 18.56 7.11
N MET A 190 9.29 17.91 7.45
CA MET A 190 8.89 16.62 6.90
C MET A 190 7.99 16.81 5.67
N ALA A 191 8.36 16.20 4.54
CA ALA A 191 7.46 16.04 3.41
C ALA A 191 6.64 14.75 3.54
N THR A 192 5.32 14.84 3.35
CA THR A 192 4.42 13.69 3.44
C THR A 192 3.23 13.80 2.47
N ASN A 193 2.39 12.77 2.39
CA ASN A 193 1.13 12.79 1.64
C ASN A 193 -0.04 12.43 2.58
N ALA A 194 -0.67 13.43 3.19
CA ALA A 194 -1.64 13.26 4.29
C ALA A 194 -3.03 12.76 3.82
N THR A 195 -3.05 11.71 2.99
CA THR A 195 -4.25 11.05 2.47
C THR A 195 -4.23 9.52 2.67
N PHE A 196 -3.37 9.04 3.58
CA PHE A 196 -2.95 7.64 3.72
C PHE A 196 -3.15 7.12 5.17
N ASP A 197 -4.40 7.19 5.66
CA ASP A 197 -4.80 6.65 6.98
C ASP A 197 -4.51 5.14 7.06
N PRO A 198 -3.70 4.66 8.02
CA PRO A 198 -3.40 5.30 9.33
C PRO A 198 -2.01 5.91 9.50
N TYR A 199 -1.21 6.01 8.44
CA TYR A 199 0.16 6.51 8.53
C TYR A 199 0.23 8.02 8.57
N GLU A 200 -0.43 8.69 7.63
CA GLU A 200 -0.52 10.15 7.58
C GLU A 200 -1.87 10.58 6.99
N TYR A 201 -2.60 11.39 7.74
CA TYR A 201 -3.89 11.89 7.29
C TYR A 201 -4.26 13.16 8.03
N ILE A 202 -5.20 13.91 7.46
CA ILE A 202 -5.70 15.13 8.08
C ILE A 202 -6.89 14.78 8.98
N GLU A 203 -6.77 15.04 10.27
CA GLU A 203 -7.87 15.01 11.23
C GLU A 203 -8.00 16.39 11.89
N ASN A 204 -9.22 16.95 11.92
CA ASN A 204 -9.49 18.27 12.52
C ASN A 204 -8.61 19.43 12.00
N GLY A 205 -8.04 19.30 10.80
CA GLY A 205 -7.17 20.29 10.18
C GLY A 205 -5.69 20.14 10.54
N GLU A 206 -5.32 19.10 11.27
CA GLU A 206 -3.94 18.75 11.64
C GLU A 206 -3.53 17.45 10.94
N ILE A 207 -2.25 17.32 10.59
CA ILE A 207 -1.70 16.09 10.03
C ILE A 207 -1.31 15.18 11.19
N VAL A 208 -1.96 14.03 11.26
CA VAL A 208 -1.84 13.01 12.30
C VAL A 208 -1.58 11.63 11.68
N GLY A 209 -1.34 10.62 12.51
CA GLY A 209 -1.07 9.25 12.09
C GLY A 209 0.28 8.74 12.59
N ILE A 210 0.60 7.49 12.24
CA ILE A 210 1.83 6.80 12.66
C ILE A 210 3.07 7.60 12.27
N ASP A 211 3.14 8.06 11.02
CA ASP A 211 4.31 8.75 10.48
C ASP A 211 4.47 10.14 11.10
N ALA A 212 3.37 10.89 11.22
CA ALA A 212 3.39 12.21 11.88
C ALA A 212 3.81 12.12 13.35
N GLU A 213 3.29 11.13 14.08
CA GLU A 213 3.53 10.97 15.51
C GLU A 213 4.92 10.40 15.81
N PHE A 214 5.41 9.48 14.97
CA PHE A 214 6.77 8.96 15.09
C PHE A 214 7.81 9.99 14.65
N ALA A 215 7.56 10.78 13.60
CA ALA A 215 8.40 11.91 13.24
C ALA A 215 8.48 12.94 14.39
N LYS A 216 7.38 13.17 15.12
CA LYS A 216 7.38 14.05 16.29
C LYS A 216 8.30 13.51 17.40
N ALA A 217 8.20 12.22 17.69
CA ALA A 217 9.07 11.55 18.67
C ALA A 217 10.56 11.62 18.29
N LEU A 218 10.87 11.42 17.00
CA LEU A 218 12.22 11.55 16.46
C LEU A 218 12.75 12.99 16.62
N CYS A 219 11.97 13.98 16.22
CA CYS A 219 12.36 15.39 16.31
C CYS A 219 12.55 15.84 17.76
N ASP A 220 11.63 15.50 18.66
CA ASP A 220 11.74 15.81 20.10
C ASP A 220 13.01 15.22 20.70
N LYS A 221 13.33 13.96 20.36
CA LYS A 221 14.54 13.29 20.83
C LYS A 221 15.81 13.94 20.32
N LEU A 222 15.79 14.43 19.08
CA LEU A 222 16.91 15.10 18.43
C LEU A 222 16.98 16.61 18.75
N GLY A 223 16.03 17.16 19.53
CA GLY A 223 16.00 18.58 19.88
C GLY A 223 15.61 19.51 18.72
N TYR A 224 14.81 19.01 17.77
CA TYR A 224 14.21 19.77 16.68
C TYR A 224 12.70 19.88 16.88
N ASP A 225 12.13 21.03 16.51
CA ASP A 225 10.70 21.15 16.29
C ASP A 225 10.33 20.49 14.95
N LEU A 226 9.10 20.00 14.81
CA LEU A 226 8.62 19.36 13.59
C LEU A 226 7.66 20.28 12.85
N HIS A 227 7.96 20.54 11.57
CA HIS A 227 7.01 21.13 10.64
C HIS A 227 6.66 20.12 9.54
N ILE A 228 5.37 19.93 9.25
CA ILE A 228 4.91 18.94 8.27
C ILE A 228 4.33 19.65 7.05
N GLU A 229 4.79 19.25 5.86
CA GLU A 229 4.33 19.73 4.56
C GLU A 229 3.62 18.60 3.81
N ASP A 230 2.32 18.78 3.58
CA ASP A 230 1.50 17.89 2.76
C ASP A 230 1.69 18.17 1.26
N MET A 231 1.95 17.13 0.48
CA MET A 231 2.15 17.19 -0.97
C MET A 231 1.78 15.87 -1.66
N GLU A 232 1.83 15.85 -2.99
CA GLU A 232 1.64 14.61 -3.75
C GLU A 232 2.80 13.64 -3.48
N PHE A 233 2.51 12.34 -3.33
CA PHE A 233 3.49 11.33 -2.92
C PHE A 233 4.72 11.29 -3.84
N ASP A 234 4.51 11.34 -5.16
CA ASP A 234 5.56 11.33 -6.18
C ASP A 234 6.48 12.56 -6.14
N SER A 235 6.08 13.63 -5.43
CA SER A 235 6.86 14.85 -5.28
C SER A 235 7.80 14.85 -4.05
N ILE A 236 7.65 13.90 -3.13
CA ILE A 236 8.38 13.87 -1.84
C ILE A 236 9.89 13.81 -2.06
N ILE A 237 10.39 12.86 -2.85
CA ILE A 237 11.83 12.70 -3.10
C ILE A 237 12.43 13.97 -3.74
N ALA A 238 11.69 14.61 -4.66
CA ALA A 238 12.12 15.87 -5.26
C ALA A 238 12.13 17.04 -4.25
N ALA A 239 11.17 17.09 -3.33
CA ALA A 239 11.14 18.07 -2.26
C ALA A 239 12.34 17.93 -1.31
N VAL A 240 12.70 16.70 -0.94
CA VAL A 240 13.88 16.43 -0.09
C VAL A 240 15.17 16.79 -0.83
N ASN A 241 15.34 16.33 -2.07
CA ASN A 241 16.55 16.60 -2.86
C ASN A 241 16.75 18.10 -3.18
N SER A 242 15.67 18.88 -3.27
CA SER A 242 15.75 20.32 -3.48
C SER A 242 15.97 21.14 -2.20
N GLY A 243 15.90 20.52 -1.02
CA GLY A 243 15.96 21.18 0.27
C GLY A 243 14.69 21.95 0.63
N LYS A 244 13.57 21.70 -0.06
CA LYS A 244 12.25 22.20 0.35
C LYS A 244 11.79 21.52 1.64
N ALA A 245 12.13 20.25 1.80
CA ALA A 245 11.97 19.46 3.02
C ALA A 245 13.32 18.86 3.43
N ASP A 246 13.49 18.58 4.72
CA ASP A 246 14.72 17.98 5.25
C ASP A 246 14.68 16.45 5.15
N PHE A 247 13.50 15.86 5.29
CA PHE A 247 13.27 14.43 5.13
C PHE A 247 11.84 14.14 4.64
N GLY A 248 11.63 12.94 4.11
CA GLY A 248 10.33 12.45 3.66
C GLY A 248 9.89 11.24 4.49
N MET A 249 8.65 11.25 4.95
CA MET A 249 8.05 10.14 5.70
C MET A 249 6.57 10.05 5.34
N ALA A 250 6.21 8.96 4.64
CA ALA A 250 4.88 8.73 4.07
C ALA A 250 4.67 7.24 3.74
N GLY A 251 4.92 6.35 4.71
CA GLY A 251 4.93 4.90 4.49
C GLY A 251 5.87 4.49 3.36
N MET A 252 7.03 5.14 3.22
CA MET A 252 7.83 5.02 2.01
C MET A 252 8.66 3.73 2.01
N THR A 253 8.29 2.79 1.13
CA THR A 253 9.05 1.56 0.92
C THR A 253 10.43 1.82 0.33
N VAL A 254 11.45 1.14 0.86
CA VAL A 254 12.79 1.12 0.28
C VAL A 254 12.79 0.30 -1.01
N THR A 255 13.12 0.91 -2.14
CA THR A 255 13.30 0.21 -3.42
C THR A 255 14.67 0.53 -4.03
N PRO A 256 15.25 -0.36 -4.84
CA PRO A 256 16.51 -0.08 -5.53
C PRO A 256 16.45 1.18 -6.38
N GLU A 257 15.34 1.42 -7.09
CA GLU A 257 15.13 2.61 -7.91
C GLU A 257 15.13 3.90 -7.08
N ARG A 258 14.44 3.92 -5.93
CA ARG A 258 14.45 5.08 -5.04
C ARG A 258 15.84 5.29 -4.44
N GLN A 259 16.54 4.22 -4.06
CA GLN A 259 17.91 4.28 -3.55
C GLN A 259 18.92 4.85 -4.55
N GLU A 260 18.62 4.88 -5.85
CA GLU A 260 19.45 5.62 -6.82
C GLU A 260 19.34 7.14 -6.62
N GLN A 261 18.19 7.63 -6.16
CA GLN A 261 17.84 9.05 -6.09
C GLN A 261 17.91 9.66 -4.68
N ILE A 262 17.68 8.86 -3.64
CA ILE A 262 17.58 9.30 -2.25
C ILE A 262 18.30 8.32 -1.32
N ASP A 263 18.67 8.76 -0.11
CA ASP A 263 19.13 7.87 0.95
C ASP A 263 17.95 7.45 1.84
N PHE A 264 18.11 6.34 2.56
CA PHE A 264 17.10 5.86 3.50
C PHE A 264 17.70 5.55 4.87
N THR A 265 16.93 5.82 5.91
CA THR A 265 17.22 5.33 7.26
C THR A 265 17.07 3.80 7.36
N ASP A 266 17.43 3.26 8.52
CA ASP A 266 16.95 1.97 8.96
C ASP A 266 15.41 1.94 8.98
N THR A 267 14.85 0.75 8.81
CA THR A 267 13.40 0.58 8.69
C THR A 267 12.72 0.72 10.04
N TYR A 268 11.63 1.49 10.07
CA TYR A 268 10.83 1.67 11.28
C TYR A 268 9.62 0.74 11.30
N CYS A 269 9.00 0.46 10.15
CA CYS A 269 7.82 -0.41 10.06
C CYS A 269 7.94 -1.43 8.91
N THR A 270 7.21 -2.53 9.02
CA THR A 270 7.01 -3.51 7.95
C THR A 270 5.53 -3.54 7.57
N ALA A 271 5.24 -3.67 6.28
CA ALA A 271 3.89 -3.67 5.76
C ALA A 271 3.74 -4.67 4.60
N ALA A 272 2.58 -4.64 3.97
CA ALA A 272 2.32 -5.41 2.77
C ALA A 272 1.39 -4.63 1.83
N GLN A 273 1.44 -4.95 0.55
CA GLN A 273 0.44 -4.53 -0.42
C GLN A 273 -0.71 -5.54 -0.45
N SER A 274 -1.93 -5.04 -0.49
CA SER A 274 -3.17 -5.80 -0.60
C SER A 274 -3.97 -5.37 -1.82
N ILE A 275 -4.87 -6.25 -2.27
CA ILE A 275 -5.77 -5.99 -3.39
C ILE A 275 -7.18 -5.81 -2.84
N ILE A 276 -7.77 -4.64 -3.08
CA ILE A 276 -9.19 -4.35 -2.81
C ILE A 276 -10.01 -4.68 -4.06
N VAL A 277 -11.13 -5.36 -3.87
CA VAL A 277 -12.11 -5.69 -4.91
C VAL A 277 -13.52 -5.40 -4.42
N LEU A 278 -14.47 -5.33 -5.37
CA LEU A 278 -15.90 -5.33 -5.05
C LEU A 278 -16.34 -6.70 -4.53
N LYS A 279 -17.30 -6.70 -3.60
CA LYS A 279 -17.95 -7.91 -3.07
C LYS A 279 -18.97 -8.55 -4.02
#